data_AF-A0AAW7SFC4-F1
#
_entry.id   AF-A0AAW7SFC4-F1
#
_cell.length_a   1.000
_cell.length_b   1.000
_cell.length_c   1.000
_cell.angle_alpha   90.00
_cell.angle_beta   90.00
_cell.angle_gamma   90.00
#
_symmetry.space_group_name_H-M   'P 1'
#
loop_
_entity.id
_entity.type
_entity.pdbx_description
1 polymer ?
#
loop_
_entity_poly.entity_id
_entity_poly.type
_entity_poly.pdbx_seq_one_letter_code
_entity_poly.pdbx_strand_id
1 'polypeptide(L)'
;MKPSDAVQLVKDAVSNAATAGAASIPVSNLNAYLDGLIKALNESETGGHQKSDEQIKHELEVWKTQTSTDLAFGVELLKGTIEAGQTAVRSAIAINGGAAVAMLAFVGNAMTKWQTGGPLLSKVGVAMLVFVLSAGFGGTAAGFRYLTQFWYSEARYAGAKKDRMLRYGGVANVVSILLGVSSFAGFFVGGVLAYRAIATY
;
A
#
# COMPACT_ATOMS: atom_id res chain seq x y z
N MET A 1 31.51 12.78 25.14
CA MET A 1 31.69 14.24 24.91
C MET A 1 32.71 14.44 23.81
N LYS A 2 32.66 15.54 23.05
CA LYS A 2 33.78 15.86 22.15
C LYS A 2 34.94 16.42 22.98
N PRO A 3 36.21 16.25 22.58
CA PRO A 3 37.37 16.81 23.29
C PRO A 3 37.28 18.33 23.49
N SER A 4 36.62 19.03 22.57
CA SER A 4 36.32 20.47 22.64
C SER A 4 35.49 20.85 23.87
N ASP A 5 34.56 19.99 24.26
CA ASP A 5 33.58 20.28 25.32
C ASP A 5 34.24 20.14 26.70
N ALA A 6 35.21 19.21 26.84
CA ALA A 6 35.99 19.02 28.05
C ALA A 6 36.92 20.22 28.34
N VAL A 7 37.58 20.75 27.30
CA VAL A 7 38.46 21.93 27.41
C VAL A 7 37.66 23.19 27.76
N GLN A 8 36.45 23.33 27.22
CA GLN A 8 35.57 24.46 27.54
C GLN A 8 35.11 24.42 29.00
N LEU A 9 34.80 23.23 29.53
CA LEU A 9 34.41 23.04 30.93
C LEU A 9 35.53 23.45 31.91
N VAL A 10 36.78 23.12 31.58
CA VAL A 10 37.95 23.55 32.37
C VAL A 10 38.09 25.08 32.32
N LYS A 11 37.90 25.69 31.13
CA LYS A 11 37.99 27.15 30.95
C LYS A 11 36.92 27.89 31.76
N ASP A 12 35.70 27.38 31.77
CA ASP A 12 34.59 27.98 32.52
C ASP A 12 34.79 27.84 34.03
N ALA A 13 35.29 26.70 34.50
CA ALA A 13 35.62 26.50 35.91
C ALA A 13 36.73 27.45 36.42
N VAL A 14 37.78 27.65 35.60
CA VAL A 14 38.85 28.61 35.90
C VAL A 14 38.33 30.05 35.89
N SER A 15 37.47 30.41 34.93
CA SER A 15 36.85 31.74 34.87
C SER A 15 35.95 32.01 36.09
N ASN A 16 35.23 31.00 36.57
CA ASN A 16 34.38 31.11 37.76
C ASN A 16 35.18 31.25 39.06
N ALA A 17 36.34 30.60 39.16
CA ALA A 17 37.26 30.80 40.27
C ALA A 17 37.86 32.22 40.28
N ALA A 18 38.16 32.76 39.10
CA ALA A 18 38.65 34.13 38.95
C ALA A 18 37.58 35.18 39.32
N THR A 19 36.31 35.00 38.92
CA THR A 19 35.22 35.92 39.28
C THR A 19 34.84 35.84 40.76
N ALA A 20 35.11 34.71 41.43
CA ALA A 20 34.95 34.56 42.88
C ALA A 20 36.09 35.19 43.71
N GLY A 21 37.05 35.87 43.08
CA GLY A 21 38.12 36.61 43.74
C GLY A 21 39.38 35.79 44.05
N ALA A 22 39.51 34.57 43.53
CA ALA A 22 40.73 33.79 43.67
C ALA A 22 41.82 34.31 42.72
N ALA A 23 42.88 34.90 43.28
CA ALA A 23 44.04 35.38 42.51
C ALA A 23 45.00 34.26 42.08
N SER A 24 44.93 33.09 42.73
CA SER A 24 45.71 31.90 42.38
C SER A 24 44.92 30.63 42.69
N ILE A 25 45.10 29.61 41.86
CA ILE A 25 44.53 28.27 42.07
C ILE A 25 45.65 27.35 42.56
N PRO A 26 45.54 26.75 43.76
CA PRO A 26 46.50 25.76 44.22
C PRO A 26 46.58 24.59 43.23
N VAL A 27 47.82 24.21 42.86
CA VAL A 27 48.08 23.13 41.90
C VAL A 27 47.42 21.81 42.33
N SER A 28 47.31 21.56 43.65
CA SER A 28 46.61 20.40 44.22
C SER A 28 45.13 20.33 43.83
N ASN A 29 44.44 21.47 43.80
CA ASN A 29 43.01 21.53 43.52
C ASN A 29 42.75 21.38 42.02
N LEU A 30 43.63 21.92 41.19
CA LEU A 30 43.58 21.74 39.74
C LEU A 30 43.83 20.28 39.36
N ASN A 31 44.83 19.64 39.97
CA ASN A 31 45.09 18.21 39.75
C ASN A 31 43.90 17.34 40.18
N ALA A 32 43.31 17.59 41.35
CA ALA A 32 42.13 16.85 41.80
C ALA A 32 40.92 17.02 40.86
N TYR A 33 40.72 18.21 40.30
CA TYR A 33 39.68 18.46 39.30
C TYR A 33 39.95 17.72 37.98
N LEU A 34 41.19 17.79 37.48
CA LEU A 34 41.61 17.09 36.27
C LEU A 34 41.51 15.57 36.43
N ASP A 35 41.89 15.01 37.57
CA ASP A 35 41.73 13.59 37.87
C ASP A 35 40.26 13.14 37.86
N GLY A 36 39.36 13.98 38.41
CA GLY A 36 37.92 13.75 38.34
C GLY A 36 37.36 13.82 36.92
N LEU A 37 37.85 14.76 36.10
CA LEU A 37 37.47 14.90 34.70
C LEU A 37 37.95 13.71 33.86
N ILE A 38 39.20 13.27 34.07
CA ILE A 38 39.79 12.10 33.42
C ILE A 38 39.01 10.84 33.79
N LYS A 39 38.63 10.68 35.07
CA LYS A 39 37.80 9.57 35.52
C LYS A 39 36.42 9.57 34.85
N ALA A 40 35.73 10.71 34.81
CA ALA A 40 34.44 10.84 34.14
C ALA A 40 34.52 10.61 32.62
N LEU A 41 35.61 11.05 31.98
CA LEU A 41 35.86 10.79 30.56
C LEU A 41 36.13 9.30 30.30
N ASN A 42 36.98 8.66 31.10
CA ASN A 42 37.26 7.23 31.01
C ASN A 42 36.01 6.38 31.26
N GLU A 43 35.15 6.77 32.21
CA GLU A 43 33.83 6.14 32.46
C GLU A 43 32.88 6.32 31.26
N SER A 44 32.93 7.47 30.59
CA SER A 44 32.15 7.72 29.37
C SER A 44 32.71 7.01 28.13
N GLU A 45 34.02 6.75 28.08
CA GLU A 45 34.68 5.95 27.03
C GLU A 45 34.46 4.45 27.26
N THR A 46 34.43 3.97 28.50
CA THR A 46 34.07 2.58 28.84
C THR A 46 32.57 2.30 28.72
N GLY A 47 31.72 3.34 28.77
CA GLY A 47 30.26 3.24 28.56
C GLY A 47 29.82 3.23 27.09
N GLY A 48 30.72 3.52 26.15
CA GLY A 48 30.44 3.36 24.72
C GLY A 48 30.80 1.94 24.30
N HIS A 49 29.82 1.06 24.14
CA HIS A 49 30.02 -0.15 23.34
C HIS A 49 30.36 0.29 21.90
N GLN A 50 31.65 0.53 21.62
CA GLN A 50 32.17 0.62 20.27
C GLN A 50 31.96 -0.75 19.66
N LYS A 51 30.88 -0.90 18.90
CA LYS A 51 30.58 -2.14 18.18
C LYS A 51 31.82 -2.48 17.36
N SER A 52 32.36 -3.68 17.56
CA SER A 52 33.47 -4.20 16.76
C SER A 52 33.08 -4.16 15.27
N ASP A 53 34.05 -3.97 14.38
CA ASP A 53 33.83 -4.05 12.93
C ASP A 53 33.10 -5.33 12.51
N GLU A 54 33.32 -6.43 13.24
CA GLU A 54 32.58 -7.68 13.02
C GLU A 54 31.10 -7.59 13.42
N GLN A 55 30.79 -6.90 14.52
CA GLN A 55 29.42 -6.65 14.95
C GLN A 55 28.70 -5.72 13.97
N ILE A 56 29.38 -4.70 13.45
CA ILE A 56 28.83 -3.80 12.42
C ILE A 56 28.55 -4.57 11.12
N LYS A 57 29.49 -5.41 10.66
CA LYS A 57 29.27 -6.26 9.49
C LYS A 57 28.13 -7.25 9.70
N HIS A 58 28.06 -7.87 10.87
CA HIS A 58 27.00 -8.80 11.21
C HIS A 58 25.62 -8.12 11.20
N GLU A 59 25.48 -6.96 11.83
CA GLU A 59 24.24 -6.18 11.81
C GLU A 59 23.85 -5.73 10.41
N LEU A 60 24.82 -5.34 9.58
CA LEU A 60 24.57 -4.98 8.19
C LEU A 60 24.04 -6.18 7.39
N GLU A 61 24.61 -7.38 7.58
CA GLU A 61 24.13 -8.59 6.93
C GLU A 61 22.71 -8.97 7.43
N VAL A 62 22.46 -8.92 8.74
CA VAL A 62 21.12 -9.13 9.30
C VAL A 62 20.12 -8.14 8.71
N TRP A 63 20.47 -6.86 8.64
CA TRP A 63 19.61 -5.82 8.08
C TRP A 63 19.32 -6.03 6.59
N LYS A 64 20.33 -6.43 5.80
CA LYS A 64 20.16 -6.78 4.38
C LYS A 64 19.23 -7.97 4.22
N THR A 65 19.45 -9.03 4.99
CA THR A 65 18.61 -10.23 4.96
C THR A 65 17.18 -9.88 5.32
N GLN A 66 16.97 -9.15 6.41
CA GLN A 66 15.64 -8.76 6.86
C GLN A 66 14.91 -7.88 5.84
N THR A 67 15.58 -6.86 5.30
CA THR A 67 15.02 -5.99 4.26
C THR A 67 14.67 -6.78 2.99
N SER A 68 15.52 -7.74 2.60
CA SER A 68 15.28 -8.62 1.45
C SER A 68 14.08 -9.54 1.69
N THR A 69 13.98 -10.14 2.88
CA THR A 69 12.85 -10.99 3.28
C THR A 69 11.55 -10.20 3.30
N ASP A 70 11.54 -8.99 3.88
CA ASP A 70 10.35 -8.13 3.94
C ASP A 70 9.89 -7.72 2.54
N LEU A 71 10.84 -7.37 1.65
CA LEU A 71 10.53 -7.06 0.25
C LEU A 71 9.96 -8.29 -0.47
N ALA A 72 10.58 -9.46 -0.31
CA ALA A 72 10.11 -10.70 -0.94
C ALA A 72 8.70 -11.07 -0.49
N PHE A 73 8.44 -10.99 0.82
CA PHE A 73 7.12 -11.21 1.39
C PHE A 73 6.09 -10.20 0.85
N GLY A 74 6.43 -8.91 0.81
CA GLY A 74 5.55 -7.88 0.29
C GLY A 74 5.20 -8.06 -1.19
N VAL A 75 6.17 -8.48 -2.01
CA VAL A 75 5.96 -8.80 -3.43
C VAL A 75 5.03 -10.01 -3.58
N GLU A 76 5.21 -11.04 -2.77
CA GLU A 76 4.40 -12.26 -2.85
C GLU A 76 2.95 -12.00 -2.42
N LEU A 77 2.74 -11.26 -1.32
CA LEU A 77 1.41 -10.86 -0.88
C LEU A 77 0.67 -10.02 -1.94
N LEU A 78 1.39 -9.10 -2.59
CA LEU A 78 0.83 -8.28 -3.67
C LEU A 78 0.45 -9.13 -4.88
N LYS A 79 1.31 -10.07 -5.30
CA LYS A 79 1.01 -11.01 -6.40
C LYS A 79 -0.23 -11.83 -6.08
N GLY A 80 -0.28 -12.46 -4.91
CA GLY A 80 -1.43 -13.25 -4.48
C GLY A 80 -2.73 -12.43 -4.48
N THR A 81 -2.67 -11.18 -4.02
CA THR A 81 -3.84 -10.28 -4.02
C THR A 81 -4.27 -9.89 -5.45
N ILE A 82 -3.32 -9.64 -6.35
CA ILE A 82 -3.61 -9.34 -7.77
C ILE A 82 -4.22 -10.55 -8.46
N GLU A 83 -3.67 -11.74 -8.26
CA GLU A 83 -4.16 -12.99 -8.87
C GLU A 83 -5.57 -13.34 -8.37
N ALA A 84 -5.81 -13.22 -7.06
CA ALA A 84 -7.15 -13.39 -6.49
C ALA A 84 -8.13 -12.37 -7.08
N GLY A 85 -7.74 -11.11 -7.21
CA GLY A 85 -8.57 -10.06 -7.82
C GLY A 85 -8.86 -10.30 -9.30
N GLN A 86 -7.87 -10.73 -10.08
CA GLN A 86 -8.06 -11.09 -11.49
C GLN A 86 -8.99 -12.28 -11.64
N THR A 87 -8.83 -13.30 -10.81
CA THR A 87 -9.69 -14.48 -10.79
C THR A 87 -11.13 -14.08 -10.48
N ALA A 88 -11.36 -13.26 -9.45
CA ALA A 88 -12.67 -12.75 -9.11
C ALA A 88 -13.33 -11.97 -10.27
N VAL A 89 -12.62 -11.06 -10.92
CA VAL A 89 -13.15 -10.29 -12.07
C VAL A 89 -13.47 -11.21 -13.26
N ARG A 90 -12.59 -12.17 -13.58
CA ARG A 90 -12.84 -13.16 -14.64
C ARG A 90 -14.07 -14.01 -14.33
N SER A 91 -14.23 -14.46 -13.09
CA SER A 91 -15.42 -15.19 -12.64
C SER A 91 -16.68 -14.33 -12.77
N ALA A 92 -16.63 -13.05 -12.39
CA ALA A 92 -17.77 -12.14 -12.54
C ALA A 92 -18.19 -11.98 -14.02
N ILE A 93 -17.22 -11.80 -14.92
CA ILE A 93 -17.45 -11.74 -16.37
C ILE A 93 -18.06 -13.05 -16.87
N ALA A 94 -17.50 -14.20 -16.49
CA ALA A 94 -17.96 -15.50 -16.95
C ALA A 94 -19.38 -15.83 -16.47
N ILE A 95 -19.69 -15.57 -15.19
CA ILE A 95 -20.99 -15.83 -14.61
C ILE A 95 -22.05 -14.90 -15.24
N ASN A 96 -21.78 -13.59 -15.30
CA ASN A 96 -22.70 -12.63 -15.92
C ASN A 96 -22.88 -12.88 -17.42
N GLY A 97 -21.78 -13.15 -18.14
CA GLY A 97 -21.81 -13.46 -19.57
C GLY A 97 -22.57 -14.76 -19.86
N GLY A 98 -22.34 -15.80 -19.06
CA GLY A 98 -23.07 -17.06 -19.17
C GLY A 98 -24.57 -16.89 -18.92
N ALA A 99 -24.94 -16.11 -17.89
CA ALA A 99 -26.33 -15.79 -17.61
C ALA A 99 -26.97 -14.97 -18.75
N ALA A 100 -26.27 -13.98 -19.30
CA ALA A 100 -26.73 -13.21 -20.46
C ALA A 100 -26.96 -14.10 -21.69
N VAL A 101 -26.04 -15.00 -22.00
CA VAL A 101 -26.17 -15.94 -23.14
C VAL A 101 -27.34 -16.90 -22.92
N ALA A 102 -27.50 -17.44 -21.71
CA ALA A 102 -28.64 -18.31 -21.39
C ALA A 102 -29.99 -17.59 -21.56
N MET A 103 -30.07 -16.33 -21.11
CA MET A 103 -31.26 -15.51 -21.27
C MET A 103 -31.52 -15.15 -22.74
N LEU A 104 -30.48 -14.84 -23.51
CA LEU A 104 -30.58 -14.59 -24.94
C LEU A 104 -31.08 -15.82 -25.70
N ALA A 105 -30.57 -17.01 -25.36
CA ALA A 105 -31.05 -18.27 -25.93
C ALA A 105 -32.52 -18.53 -25.59
N PHE A 106 -32.92 -18.29 -24.33
CA PHE A 106 -34.31 -18.40 -23.90
C PHE A 106 -35.22 -17.44 -24.67
N VAL A 107 -34.84 -16.15 -24.76
CA VAL A 107 -35.60 -15.12 -25.50
C VAL A 107 -35.69 -15.48 -26.98
N GLY A 108 -34.60 -15.91 -27.61
CA GLY A 108 -34.58 -16.30 -29.01
C GLY A 108 -35.53 -17.46 -29.32
N ASN A 109 -35.54 -18.49 -28.46
CA ASN A 109 -36.50 -19.60 -28.59
C ASN A 109 -37.94 -19.19 -28.25
N ALA A 110 -38.14 -18.26 -27.31
CA ALA A 110 -39.48 -17.74 -26.99
C ALA A 110 -40.07 -16.93 -28.15
N MET A 111 -39.26 -16.15 -28.89
CA MET A 111 -39.70 -15.37 -30.04
C MET A 111 -40.22 -16.21 -31.21
N THR A 112 -39.79 -17.47 -31.35
CA THR A 112 -40.30 -18.36 -32.41
C THR A 112 -41.63 -19.01 -32.04
N LYS A 113 -41.99 -19.02 -30.75
CA LYS A 113 -43.18 -19.71 -30.22
C LYS A 113 -44.26 -18.75 -29.74
N TRP A 114 -43.89 -17.55 -29.31
CA TRP A 114 -44.79 -16.56 -28.70
C TRP A 114 -44.83 -15.28 -29.54
N GLN A 115 -45.94 -14.54 -29.44
CA GLN A 115 -46.03 -13.21 -30.04
C GLN A 115 -44.98 -12.28 -29.43
N THR A 116 -44.25 -11.60 -30.31
CA THR A 116 -43.24 -10.62 -29.95
C THR A 116 -43.87 -9.46 -29.17
N GLY A 117 -43.22 -9.04 -28.07
CA GLY A 117 -43.70 -7.93 -27.23
C GLY A 117 -44.58 -8.33 -26.04
N GLY A 118 -44.79 -9.62 -25.78
CA GLY A 118 -45.48 -10.06 -24.56
C GLY A 118 -44.76 -9.58 -23.27
N PRO A 119 -45.50 -9.21 -22.20
CA PRO A 119 -44.88 -8.62 -21.01
C PRO A 119 -43.86 -9.52 -20.30
N LEU A 120 -43.92 -10.85 -20.46
CA LEU A 120 -42.88 -11.77 -19.97
C LEU A 120 -41.55 -11.54 -20.69
N LEU A 121 -41.58 -11.46 -22.02
CA LEU A 121 -40.38 -11.28 -22.84
C LEU A 121 -39.69 -9.95 -22.56
N SER A 122 -40.48 -8.90 -22.30
CA SER A 122 -39.97 -7.59 -21.88
C SER A 122 -39.26 -7.65 -20.52
N LYS A 123 -39.88 -8.27 -19.50
CA LYS A 123 -39.27 -8.40 -18.15
C LYS A 123 -38.00 -9.25 -18.18
N VAL A 124 -37.99 -10.36 -18.92
CA VAL A 124 -36.82 -11.21 -19.14
C VAL A 124 -35.72 -10.45 -19.88
N GLY A 125 -36.08 -9.63 -20.88
CA GLY A 125 -35.14 -8.76 -21.59
C GLY A 125 -34.44 -7.74 -20.68
N VAL A 126 -35.15 -7.16 -19.70
CA VAL A 126 -34.53 -6.27 -18.70
C VAL A 126 -33.49 -7.02 -17.85
N ALA A 127 -33.81 -8.24 -17.41
CA ALA A 127 -32.86 -9.06 -16.66
C ALA A 127 -31.61 -9.42 -17.50
N MET A 128 -31.80 -9.76 -18.78
CA MET A 128 -30.71 -9.99 -19.73
C MET A 128 -29.82 -8.74 -19.88
N LEU A 129 -30.41 -7.55 -20.05
CA LEU A 129 -29.67 -6.30 -20.16
C LEU A 129 -28.81 -6.05 -18.92
N VAL A 130 -29.34 -6.31 -17.73
CA VAL A 130 -28.58 -6.19 -16.48
C VAL A 130 -27.39 -7.14 -16.48
N PHE A 131 -27.52 -8.39 -16.89
CA PHE A 131 -26.38 -9.32 -16.99
C PHE A 131 -25.34 -8.85 -18.00
N VAL A 132 -25.74 -8.33 -19.17
CA VAL A 132 -24.83 -7.80 -20.18
C VAL A 132 -24.05 -6.59 -19.63
N LEU A 133 -24.74 -5.62 -19.02
CA LEU A 133 -24.09 -4.46 -18.41
C LEU A 133 -23.15 -4.86 -17.28
N SER A 134 -23.55 -5.84 -16.47
CA SER A 134 -22.74 -6.37 -15.36
C SER A 134 -21.46 -7.05 -15.87
N ALA A 135 -21.56 -7.86 -16.93
CA ALA A 135 -20.38 -8.43 -17.60
C ALA A 135 -19.48 -7.33 -18.18
N GLY A 136 -20.10 -6.30 -18.80
CA GLY A 136 -19.42 -5.12 -19.31
C GLY A 136 -18.61 -4.39 -18.24
N PHE A 137 -19.21 -4.14 -17.06
CA PHE A 137 -18.50 -3.54 -15.93
C PHE A 137 -17.31 -4.37 -15.47
N GLY A 138 -17.42 -5.71 -15.46
CA GLY A 138 -16.29 -6.59 -15.17
C GLY A 138 -15.16 -6.42 -16.18
N GLY A 139 -15.48 -6.39 -17.48
CA GLY A 139 -14.51 -6.15 -18.55
C GLY A 139 -13.85 -4.77 -18.45
N THR A 140 -14.63 -3.72 -18.23
CA THR A 140 -14.13 -2.36 -18.05
C THR A 140 -13.26 -2.25 -16.79
N ALA A 141 -13.62 -2.92 -15.69
CA ALA A 141 -12.80 -2.97 -14.49
C ALA A 141 -11.41 -3.57 -14.77
N ALA A 142 -11.33 -4.62 -15.58
CA ALA A 142 -10.06 -5.20 -16.02
C ALA A 142 -9.25 -4.23 -16.88
N GLY A 143 -9.89 -3.47 -17.77
CA GLY A 143 -9.25 -2.42 -18.56
C GLY A 143 -8.68 -1.28 -17.70
N PHE A 144 -9.44 -0.78 -16.72
CA PHE A 144 -8.94 0.25 -15.80
C PHE A 144 -7.77 -0.25 -14.95
N ARG A 145 -7.72 -1.54 -14.61
CA ARG A 145 -6.55 -2.14 -13.92
C ARG A 145 -5.27 -2.01 -14.75
N TYR A 146 -5.35 -2.21 -16.06
CA TYR A 146 -4.21 -2.01 -16.96
C TYR A 146 -3.74 -0.55 -16.94
N LEU A 147 -4.68 0.40 -16.99
CA LEU A 147 -4.37 1.83 -16.93
C LEU A 147 -3.73 2.23 -15.58
N THR A 148 -4.23 1.70 -14.47
CA THR A 148 -3.63 1.90 -13.13
C THR A 148 -2.18 1.45 -13.11
N GLN A 149 -1.89 0.26 -13.64
CA GLN A 149 -0.51 -0.27 -13.70
C GLN A 149 0.39 0.62 -14.55
N PHE A 150 -0.09 1.07 -15.71
CA PHE A 150 0.64 2.00 -16.57
C PHE A 150 1.00 3.30 -15.84
N TRP A 151 0.06 3.93 -15.14
CA TRP A 151 0.34 5.16 -14.41
C TRP A 151 1.29 4.97 -13.23
N TYR A 152 1.18 3.85 -12.49
CA TYR A 152 2.09 3.56 -11.38
C TYR A 152 3.50 3.19 -11.86
N SER A 153 3.65 2.49 -12.98
CA SER A 153 4.96 2.21 -13.55
C SER A 153 5.65 3.49 -14.03
N GLU A 154 4.92 4.35 -14.73
CA GLU A 154 5.47 5.62 -15.23
C GLU A 154 5.76 6.63 -14.11
N ALA A 155 4.95 6.64 -13.04
CA ALA A 155 5.17 7.52 -11.88
C ALA A 155 6.57 7.33 -11.24
N ARG A 156 7.19 6.15 -11.41
CA ARG A 156 8.53 5.86 -10.92
C ARG A 156 9.62 6.68 -11.62
N TYR A 157 9.40 7.07 -12.88
CA TYR A 157 10.36 7.80 -13.71
C TYR A 157 9.93 9.26 -13.97
N ALA A 158 8.74 9.65 -13.52
CA ALA A 158 8.07 10.88 -13.91
C ALA A 158 8.63 12.19 -13.33
N GLY A 159 9.64 12.15 -12.44
CA GLY A 159 10.21 13.34 -11.80
C GLY A 159 9.13 14.28 -11.23
N ALA A 160 9.08 15.53 -11.71
CA ALA A 160 8.09 16.54 -11.29
C ALA A 160 6.62 16.18 -11.60
N LYS A 161 6.36 15.20 -12.49
CA LYS A 161 5.00 14.75 -12.84
C LYS A 161 4.50 13.58 -11.97
N LYS A 162 5.34 13.06 -11.07
CA LYS A 162 5.04 11.89 -10.22
C LYS A 162 3.70 12.00 -9.52
N ASP A 163 3.44 13.11 -8.81
CA ASP A 163 2.21 13.28 -8.03
C ASP A 163 0.95 13.24 -8.90
N ARG A 164 1.04 13.79 -10.11
CA ARG A 164 -0.08 13.78 -11.05
C ARG A 164 -0.37 12.37 -11.56
N MET A 165 0.67 11.60 -11.89
CA MET A 165 0.52 10.21 -12.35
C MET A 165 -0.01 9.31 -11.23
N LEU A 166 0.44 9.49 -9.99
CA LEU A 166 -0.11 8.78 -8.83
C LEU A 166 -1.59 9.10 -8.61
N ARG A 167 -2.01 10.35 -8.79
CA ARG A 167 -3.44 10.73 -8.71
C ARG A 167 -4.27 10.05 -9.80
N TYR A 168 -3.82 10.06 -11.06
CA TYR A 168 -4.55 9.39 -12.15
C TYR A 168 -4.63 7.87 -11.93
N GLY A 169 -3.53 7.24 -11.53
CA GLY A 169 -3.52 5.83 -11.13
C GLY A 169 -4.48 5.53 -9.97
N GLY A 170 -4.51 6.40 -8.96
CA GLY A 170 -5.42 6.28 -7.82
C GLY A 170 -6.89 6.36 -8.23
N VAL A 171 -7.27 7.34 -9.06
CA VAL A 171 -8.64 7.48 -9.59
C VAL A 171 -9.03 6.25 -10.41
N ALA A 172 -8.16 5.81 -11.32
CA ALA A 172 -8.40 4.63 -12.14
C ALA A 172 -8.57 3.36 -11.31
N ASN A 173 -7.82 3.23 -10.21
CA ASN A 173 -7.96 2.13 -9.28
C ASN A 173 -9.32 2.14 -8.57
N VAL A 174 -9.76 3.30 -8.06
CA VAL A 174 -11.07 3.44 -7.41
C VAL A 174 -12.20 3.11 -8.39
N VAL A 175 -12.12 3.62 -9.63
CA VAL A 175 -13.10 3.30 -10.68
C VAL A 175 -13.13 1.79 -10.97
N SER A 176 -11.98 1.14 -11.09
CA SER A 176 -11.90 -0.32 -11.28
C SER A 176 -12.57 -1.10 -10.15
N ILE A 177 -12.37 -0.67 -8.89
CA ILE A 177 -12.99 -1.29 -7.71
C ILE A 177 -14.51 -1.16 -7.78
N LEU A 178 -15.02 0.06 -8.02
CA LEU A 178 -16.46 0.32 -8.10
C LEU A 178 -17.13 -0.48 -9.23
N LEU A 179 -16.49 -0.56 -10.40
CA LEU A 179 -16.97 -1.36 -11.53
C LEU A 179 -16.99 -2.87 -11.19
N GLY A 180 -15.93 -3.37 -10.54
CA GLY A 180 -15.86 -4.77 -10.12
C GLY A 180 -16.97 -5.14 -9.12
N VAL A 181 -17.20 -4.30 -8.10
CA VAL A 181 -18.29 -4.48 -7.13
C VAL A 181 -19.65 -4.40 -7.83
N SER A 182 -19.83 -3.43 -8.73
CA SER A 182 -21.08 -3.27 -9.49
C SER A 182 -21.37 -4.47 -10.39
N SER A 183 -20.35 -5.11 -10.95
CA SER A 183 -20.48 -6.34 -11.74
C SER A 183 -21.06 -7.49 -10.92
N PHE A 184 -20.59 -7.68 -9.68
CA PHE A 184 -21.14 -8.71 -8.77
C PHE A 184 -22.54 -8.35 -8.29
N ALA A 185 -22.79 -7.10 -7.90
CA ALA A 185 -24.12 -6.67 -7.48
C ALA A 185 -25.15 -6.87 -8.60
N GLY A 186 -24.76 -6.54 -9.83
CA GLY A 186 -25.58 -6.71 -11.01
C GLY A 186 -25.96 -8.17 -11.32
N PHE A 187 -25.11 -9.15 -10.98
CA PHE A 187 -25.47 -10.56 -11.07
C PHE A 187 -26.69 -10.90 -10.20
N PHE A 188 -26.66 -10.48 -8.93
CA PHE A 188 -27.77 -10.74 -8.00
C PHE A 188 -29.05 -9.99 -8.42
N VAL A 189 -28.92 -8.72 -8.84
CA VAL A 189 -30.06 -7.93 -9.33
C VAL A 189 -30.66 -8.57 -10.58
N GLY A 190 -29.83 -8.95 -11.56
CA GLY A 190 -30.27 -9.64 -12.77
C GLY A 190 -30.98 -10.96 -12.47
N GLY A 191 -30.45 -11.74 -11.53
CA GLY A 191 -31.06 -12.99 -11.06
C GLY A 191 -32.43 -12.78 -10.43
N VAL A 192 -32.57 -11.78 -9.55
CA VAL A 192 -33.86 -11.44 -8.92
C VAL A 192 -34.87 -10.97 -9.97
N LEU A 193 -34.44 -10.16 -10.94
CA LEU A 193 -35.31 -9.70 -12.02
C LEU A 193 -35.76 -10.85 -12.92
N ALA A 194 -34.86 -11.76 -13.28
CA ALA A 194 -35.19 -12.95 -14.06
C ALA A 194 -36.18 -13.85 -13.31
N TYR A 195 -35.93 -14.09 -12.02
CA TYR A 195 -36.83 -14.86 -11.17
C TYR A 195 -38.22 -14.23 -11.07
N ARG A 196 -38.30 -12.93 -10.77
CA ARG A 196 -39.58 -12.21 -10.70
C ARG A 196 -40.30 -12.21 -12.05
N ALA A 197 -39.58 -12.07 -13.15
CA ALA A 197 -40.18 -12.10 -14.49
C ALA A 197 -40.94 -13.41 -14.74
N ILE A 198 -40.38 -14.54 -14.30
CA ILE A 198 -40.97 -15.87 -14.48
C ILE A 198 -42.02 -16.17 -13.41
N ALA A 199 -41.77 -15.84 -12.15
CA ALA A 199 -42.64 -16.21 -11.02
C ALA A 199 -43.91 -15.33 -10.89
N THR A 200 -43.91 -14.13 -11.47
CA THR A 200 -45.06 -13.19 -11.43
C THR A 200 -45.83 -13.13 -12.75
N TYR A 201 -45.66 -14.14 -13.60
CA TYR A 201 -46.32 -14.27 -14.90
C TYR A 201 -47.09 -15.59 -14.96
#